data_AF-A0A3D3PS10-F1
#
_entry.id   AF-A0A3D3PS10-F1
#
_cell.length_a   1.000
_cell.length_b   1.000
_cell.length_c   1.000
_cell.angle_alpha   90.00
_cell.angle_beta   90.00
_cell.angle_gamma   90.00
#
_symmetry.space_group_name_H-M   'P 1'
#
loop_
_entity.id
_entity.type
_entity.pdbx_description
1 polymer ?
#
loop_
_entity_poly.entity_id
_entity_poly.type
_entity_poly.pdbx_seq_one_letter_code
_entity_poly.pdbx_strand_id
1 'polypeptide(L)'
;TLALVSYEEMDRKLTVGDASRRIEIENTDRYAPLGIRLAYLLARDELPIEKNPFRAEVFLCAINEAWSEFNPDVSAHQMVLPLLQPDVFLDLAPILQALNDVLIANGILPEIPDRYSIKKSNTSQESIKKDNPRDAAVREQLKHLFSPPPNGSARSAGPSG
;
A
#
# COMPACT_ATOMS: atom_id res chain seq x y z
N THR A 1 -9.64 -15.85 21.58
CA THR A 1 -11.06 -15.49 21.82
C THR A 1 -11.58 -14.82 20.56
N LEU A 2 -12.40 -15.51 19.75
CA LEU A 2 -13.08 -14.85 18.63
C LEU A 2 -14.20 -13.99 19.21
N ALA A 3 -13.96 -12.68 19.30
CA ALA A 3 -15.00 -11.73 19.64
C ALA A 3 -15.93 -11.57 18.43
N LEU A 4 -17.23 -11.75 18.66
CA LEU A 4 -18.27 -11.43 17.67
C LEU A 4 -18.21 -9.92 17.43
N VAL A 5 -17.86 -9.52 16.21
CA VAL A 5 -17.97 -8.15 15.74
C VAL A 5 -19.44 -7.76 15.84
N SER A 6 -19.75 -6.57 16.37
CA SER A 6 -21.13 -6.09 16.41
C SER A 6 -21.68 -5.96 14.99
N TYR A 7 -23.01 -6.09 14.83
CA TYR A 7 -23.65 -5.91 13.53
C TYR A 7 -23.28 -4.55 12.89
N GLU A 8 -23.26 -3.49 13.70
CA GLU A 8 -22.89 -2.13 13.28
C GLU A 8 -21.44 -2.06 12.76
N GLU A 9 -20.50 -2.74 13.42
CA GLU A 9 -19.11 -2.72 12.97
C GLU A 9 -18.91 -3.57 11.70
N MET A 10 -19.69 -4.63 11.52
CA MET A 10 -19.70 -5.39 10.26
C MET A 10 -20.27 -4.55 9.12
N ASP A 11 -21.40 -3.90 9.33
CA ASP A 11 -22.05 -3.02 8.36
C ASP A 11 -21.14 -1.86 7.94
N ARG A 12 -20.43 -1.26 8.92
CA ARG A 12 -19.39 -0.27 8.66
C ARG A 12 -18.29 -0.81 7.74
N LYS A 13 -17.74 -2.00 8.06
CA LYS A 13 -16.65 -2.60 7.26
C LYS A 13 -17.10 -2.91 5.83
N LEU A 14 -18.34 -3.36 5.65
CA LEU A 14 -18.92 -3.59 4.32
C LEU A 14 -19.06 -2.29 3.55
N THR A 15 -19.63 -1.26 4.18
CA THR A 15 -19.86 0.05 3.54
C THR A 15 -18.55 0.72 3.13
N VAL A 16 -17.54 0.70 4.01
CA VAL A 16 -16.19 1.19 3.69
C VAL A 16 -15.57 0.37 2.56
N GLY A 17 -15.65 -0.97 2.63
CA GLY A 17 -15.08 -1.85 1.62
C GLY A 17 -15.68 -1.63 0.23
N ASP A 18 -16.99 -1.42 0.16
CA ASP A 18 -17.69 -1.15 -1.09
C ASP A 18 -17.34 0.24 -1.67
N ALA A 19 -17.26 1.27 -0.82
CA ALA A 19 -16.81 2.60 -1.24
C ALA A 19 -15.35 2.58 -1.73
N SER A 20 -14.47 1.90 -0.99
CA SER A 20 -13.06 1.73 -1.36
C SER A 20 -12.92 1.05 -2.71
N ARG A 21 -13.64 -0.05 -2.92
CA ARG A 21 -13.57 -0.83 -4.17
C ARG A 21 -13.90 0.01 -5.39
N ARG A 22 -14.89 0.91 -5.32
CA ARG A 22 -15.25 1.81 -6.42
C ARG A 22 -14.09 2.72 -6.81
N ILE A 23 -13.47 3.37 -5.82
CA ILE A 23 -12.32 4.27 -6.01
C ILE A 23 -11.09 3.49 -6.51
N GLU A 24 -10.86 2.29 -5.97
CA GLU A 24 -9.75 1.43 -6.37
C GLU A 24 -9.86 0.97 -7.82
N ILE A 25 -11.07 0.61 -8.28
CA ILE A 25 -11.33 0.17 -9.67
C ILE A 25 -10.98 1.30 -10.66
N GLU A 26 -11.43 2.53 -10.41
CA GLU A 26 -11.13 3.68 -11.28
C GLU A 26 -9.63 4.00 -11.37
N ASN A 27 -8.86 3.59 -10.35
CA ASN A 27 -7.44 3.86 -10.23
C ASN A 27 -6.56 2.61 -10.47
N THR A 28 -7.13 1.53 -11.02
CA THR A 28 -6.44 0.23 -11.22
C THR A 28 -5.11 0.40 -11.95
N ASP A 29 -5.08 1.20 -13.02
CA ASP A 29 -3.88 1.41 -13.84
C ASP A 29 -2.74 2.13 -13.11
N ARG A 30 -3.05 2.81 -11.99
CA ARG A 30 -2.04 3.48 -11.13
C ARG A 30 -1.66 2.58 -9.95
N TYR A 31 -2.62 1.84 -9.41
CA TYR A 31 -2.39 0.90 -8.31
C TYR A 31 -1.53 -0.30 -8.71
N ALA A 32 -1.78 -0.89 -9.88
CA ALA A 32 -1.02 -2.05 -10.33
C ALA A 32 0.50 -1.79 -10.42
N PRO A 33 0.98 -0.76 -11.15
CA PRO A 33 2.40 -0.46 -11.20
C PRO A 33 2.96 0.02 -9.84
N LEU A 34 2.16 0.72 -9.02
CA LEU A 34 2.56 1.12 -7.67
C LEU A 34 2.79 -0.10 -6.78
N GLY A 35 1.89 -1.08 -6.82
CA GLY A 35 1.98 -2.33 -6.05
C GLY A 35 3.25 -3.10 -6.37
N ILE A 36 3.61 -3.23 -7.65
CA ILE A 36 4.85 -3.88 -8.08
C ILE A 36 6.08 -3.13 -7.54
N ARG A 37 6.10 -1.80 -7.64
CA ARG A 37 7.20 -0.98 -7.12
C ARG A 37 7.35 -1.07 -5.61
N LEU A 38 6.23 -1.09 -4.88
CA LEU A 38 6.24 -1.26 -3.43
C LEU A 38 6.66 -2.67 -3.02
N ALA A 39 6.22 -3.71 -3.72
CA ALA A 39 6.67 -5.08 -3.50
C ALA A 39 8.20 -5.19 -3.67
N TYR A 40 8.73 -4.62 -4.77
CA TYR A 40 10.16 -4.54 -5.01
C TYR A 40 10.91 -3.79 -3.89
N LEU A 41 10.41 -2.62 -3.49
CA LEU A 41 11.00 -1.81 -2.41
C LEU A 41 11.03 -2.57 -1.07
N LEU A 42 9.99 -3.37 -0.80
CA LEU A 42 9.85 -4.16 0.42
C LEU A 42 10.50 -5.55 0.35
N ALA A 43 11.18 -5.88 -0.75
CA ALA A 43 11.75 -7.20 -1.02
C ALA A 43 10.72 -8.34 -0.86
N ARG A 44 9.52 -8.15 -1.44
CA ARG A 44 8.43 -9.13 -1.50
C ARG A 44 8.11 -9.47 -2.96
N ASP A 45 7.63 -10.69 -3.18
CA ASP A 45 7.25 -11.15 -4.52
C ASP A 45 6.03 -10.39 -5.06
N GLU A 46 5.05 -10.15 -4.19
CA GLU A 46 3.83 -9.42 -4.52
C GLU A 46 3.35 -8.57 -3.35
N LEU A 47 2.68 -7.45 -3.65
CA LEU A 47 1.94 -6.66 -2.68
C LEU A 47 0.48 -6.57 -3.12
N PRO A 48 -0.43 -7.35 -2.50
CA PRO A 48 -1.84 -7.30 -2.84
C PRO A 48 -2.44 -5.94 -2.42
N ILE A 49 -3.52 -5.51 -3.07
CA ILE A 49 -4.11 -4.17 -2.87
C ILE A 49 -4.52 -3.92 -1.42
N GLU A 50 -4.97 -4.96 -0.71
CA GLU A 50 -5.38 -4.91 0.70
C GLU A 50 -4.20 -4.60 1.64
N LYS A 51 -2.96 -4.82 1.16
CA LYS A 51 -1.72 -4.50 1.88
C LYS A 51 -1.05 -3.23 1.34
N ASN A 52 -1.63 -2.57 0.35
CA ASN A 52 -1.13 -1.30 -0.14
C ASN A 52 -1.43 -0.19 0.89
N PRO A 53 -0.41 0.50 1.43
CA PRO A 53 -0.62 1.54 2.43
C PRO A 53 -1.33 2.79 1.88
N PHE A 54 -1.42 2.94 0.55
CA PHE A 54 -2.07 4.07 -0.11
C PHE A 54 -3.45 3.72 -0.69
N ARG A 55 -4.05 2.61 -0.26
CA ARG A 55 -5.40 2.20 -0.71
C ARG A 55 -6.48 3.15 -0.20
N ALA A 56 -7.57 3.28 -0.95
CA ALA A 56 -8.65 4.22 -0.65
C ALA A 56 -9.27 3.98 0.74
N GLU A 57 -9.41 2.73 1.17
CA GLU A 57 -9.95 2.35 2.48
C GLU A 57 -9.24 3.03 3.65
N VAL A 58 -7.92 3.23 3.58
CA VAL A 58 -7.16 3.88 4.66
C VAL A 58 -7.68 5.30 4.91
N PHE A 59 -7.90 6.04 3.82
CA PHE A 59 -8.40 7.41 3.87
C PHE A 59 -9.88 7.47 4.24
N LEU A 60 -10.69 6.55 3.71
CA LEU A 60 -12.12 6.45 4.06
C LEU A 60 -12.32 6.14 5.55
N CYS A 61 -11.53 5.21 6.10
CA CYS A 61 -11.52 4.93 7.54
C CYS A 61 -11.17 6.17 8.35
N ALA A 62 -10.12 6.90 7.97
CA ALA A 62 -9.71 8.12 8.67
C ALA A 62 -10.80 9.20 8.65
N ILE A 63 -11.47 9.41 7.52
CA ILE A 63 -12.59 10.36 7.43
C ILE A 63 -13.77 9.90 8.28
N ASN A 64 -14.12 8.61 8.23
CA ASN A 64 -15.20 8.07 9.05
C ASN A 64 -14.89 8.20 10.55
N GLU A 65 -13.66 7.91 10.97
CA GLU A 65 -13.23 8.08 12.36
C GLU A 65 -13.31 9.54 12.81
N ALA A 66 -12.83 10.48 11.99
CA ALA A 66 -12.94 11.91 12.27
C ALA A 66 -14.40 12.38 12.33
N TRP A 67 -15.27 11.87 11.44
CA TRP A 67 -16.70 12.16 11.47
C TRP A 67 -17.38 11.61 12.72
N SER A 68 -17.03 10.38 13.11
CA SER A 68 -17.55 9.74 14.32
C SER A 68 -17.11 10.44 15.60
N GLU A 69 -15.91 11.01 15.64
CA GLU A 69 -15.44 11.84 16.76
C GLU A 69 -16.17 13.18 16.82
N PHE A 70 -16.45 13.78 15.65
CA PHE A 70 -17.11 15.07 15.56
C PHE A 70 -18.62 15.02 15.88
N ASN A 71 -19.32 14.00 15.41
CA ASN A 71 -20.77 13.90 15.54
C ASN A 71 -21.17 12.96 16.69
N PRO A 72 -21.88 13.41 17.74
CA PRO A 72 -22.27 12.55 18.86
C PRO A 72 -23.37 11.54 18.50
N ASP A 73 -24.10 11.74 17.39
CA ASP A 73 -25.14 10.81 16.95
C ASP A 73 -24.55 9.65 16.14
N VAL A 74 -24.49 8.47 16.78
CA VAL A 74 -23.98 7.22 16.19
C VAL A 74 -24.79 6.78 14.97
N SER A 75 -26.10 7.07 14.93
CA SER A 75 -26.95 6.68 13.80
C SER A 75 -26.59 7.43 12.53
N ALA A 76 -26.03 8.64 12.67
CA ALA A 76 -25.59 9.48 11.56
C ALA A 76 -24.15 9.18 11.09
N HIS A 77 -23.40 8.32 11.79
CA HIS A 77 -22.02 7.98 11.40
C HIS A 77 -21.96 7.27 10.04
N GLN A 78 -22.89 6.35 9.78
CA GLN A 78 -22.92 5.59 8.53
C GLN A 78 -23.33 6.42 7.31
N MET A 79 -23.96 7.58 7.53
CA MET A 79 -24.48 8.40 6.44
C MET A 79 -23.38 9.08 5.61
N VAL A 80 -22.17 9.25 6.18
CA VAL A 80 -21.07 9.94 5.49
C VAL A 80 -20.45 9.09 4.39
N LEU A 81 -20.32 7.78 4.60
CA LEU A 81 -19.59 6.89 3.68
C LEU A 81 -20.23 6.81 2.29
N PRO A 82 -21.56 6.67 2.13
CA PRO A 82 -22.20 6.70 0.81
C PRO A 82 -22.06 8.04 0.09
N LEU A 83 -21.76 9.14 0.78
CA LEU A 83 -21.56 10.46 0.17
C LEU A 83 -20.15 10.61 -0.40
N LEU A 84 -19.18 9.83 0.07
CA LEU A 84 -17.79 9.82 -0.39
C LEU A 84 -17.64 8.97 -1.67
N GLN A 85 -18.43 9.29 -2.70
CA GLN A 85 -18.28 8.71 -4.04
C GLN A 85 -16.98 9.20 -4.70
N PRO A 86 -16.45 8.51 -5.71
CA PRO A 86 -15.19 8.89 -6.35
C PRO A 86 -15.11 10.35 -6.82
N ASP A 87 -16.22 10.92 -7.30
CA ASP A 87 -16.31 12.33 -7.75
C ASP A 87 -16.23 13.37 -6.62
N VAL A 88 -16.57 12.96 -5.39
CA VAL A 88 -16.66 13.84 -4.19
C VAL A 88 -15.49 13.59 -3.25
N PHE A 89 -15.02 12.34 -3.22
CA PHE A 89 -13.86 11.91 -2.47
C PHE A 89 -12.58 12.56 -3.02
N LEU A 90 -11.51 12.49 -2.25
CA LEU A 90 -10.18 12.94 -2.66
C LEU A 90 -9.82 12.37 -4.04
N ASP A 91 -9.48 13.24 -5.00
CA ASP A 91 -8.96 12.81 -6.30
C ASP A 91 -7.61 12.11 -6.08
N LEU A 92 -7.66 10.78 -6.08
CA LEU A 92 -6.54 9.92 -5.75
C LEU A 92 -5.63 9.69 -6.96
N ALA A 93 -6.12 9.94 -8.17
CA ALA A 93 -5.37 9.74 -9.40
C ALA A 93 -4.05 10.54 -9.46
N PRO A 94 -4.01 11.86 -9.20
CA PRO A 94 -2.77 12.63 -9.20
C PRO A 94 -1.82 12.19 -8.08
N ILE A 95 -2.35 11.79 -6.93
CA ILE A 95 -1.55 11.35 -5.77
C ILE A 95 -0.84 10.03 -6.10
N LEU A 96 -1.58 9.04 -6.62
CA LEU A 96 -1.01 7.75 -7.01
C LEU A 96 -0.02 7.88 -8.16
N GLN A 97 -0.27 8.80 -9.10
CA GLN A 97 0.68 9.08 -10.17
C GLN A 97 1.97 9.69 -9.61
N ALA A 98 1.87 10.70 -8.76
CA ALA A 98 3.03 11.32 -8.13
C ALA A 98 3.86 10.32 -7.33
N LEU A 99 3.22 9.38 -6.61
CA LEU A 99 3.92 8.31 -5.90
C LEU A 99 4.69 7.41 -6.87
N ASN A 100 4.07 6.98 -7.98
CA ASN A 100 4.78 6.21 -9.00
C ASN A 100 5.98 6.99 -9.56
N ASP A 101 5.80 8.27 -9.87
CA ASP A 101 6.85 9.12 -10.45
C ASP A 101 8.03 9.30 -9.48
N VAL A 102 7.77 9.48 -8.19
CA VAL A 102 8.81 9.55 -7.15
C VAL A 102 9.58 8.23 -7.07
N LEU A 103 8.90 7.08 -7.08
CA LEU A 103 9.57 5.77 -7.03
C LEU A 103 10.43 5.54 -8.29
N ILE A 104 9.93 5.93 -9.46
CA ILE A 104 10.68 5.92 -10.73
C ILE A 104 11.93 6.79 -10.64
N ALA A 105 11.79 8.03 -10.15
CA ALA A 105 12.90 8.97 -10.02
C ALA A 105 13.99 8.45 -9.06
N ASN A 106 13.62 7.62 -8.08
CA ASN A 106 14.54 6.96 -7.15
C ASN A 106 15.08 5.61 -7.68
N GLY A 107 14.87 5.29 -8.96
CA GLY A 107 15.42 4.09 -9.60
C GLY A 107 14.64 2.80 -9.33
N ILE A 108 13.46 2.87 -8.73
CA ILE A 108 12.59 1.72 -8.47
C ILE A 108 11.83 1.39 -9.77
N LEU A 109 12.55 0.69 -10.65
CA LEU A 109 12.14 0.31 -12.00
C LEU A 109 12.21 -1.21 -12.17
N PRO A 110 11.38 -1.99 -11.45
CA PRO A 110 11.19 -3.40 -11.76
C PRO A 110 10.58 -3.55 -13.16
N GLU A 111 10.73 -4.73 -13.78
CA GLU A 111 9.99 -5.04 -15.00
C GLU A 111 8.50 -5.08 -14.67
N ILE A 112 7.76 -4.14 -15.24
CA ILE A 112 6.31 -4.06 -15.10
C ILE A 112 5.72 -4.76 -16.32
N PRO A 113 4.89 -5.82 -16.14
CA PRO A 113 4.26 -6.52 -17.25
C PRO A 113 3.51 -5.53 -18.16
N ASP A 114 3.57 -5.74 -19.48
CA ASP A 114 2.97 -4.83 -20.47
C ASP A 114 1.46 -4.60 -20.30
N ARG A 115 0.76 -5.51 -19.61
CA ARG A 115 -0.65 -5.32 -19.23
C ARG A 115 -0.89 -4.13 -18.29
N TYR A 116 0.15 -3.65 -17.61
CA TYR A 116 0.13 -2.52 -16.69
C TYR A 116 1.07 -1.40 -17.11
N SER A 117 1.83 -1.57 -18.20
CA SER A 117 2.58 -0.47 -18.77
C SER A 117 1.57 0.48 -19.41
N ILE A 118 1.42 1.67 -18.82
CA ILE A 118 0.70 2.76 -19.48
C ILE A 118 1.42 2.92 -20.82
N LYS A 119 0.75 2.56 -21.91
CA LYS A 119 1.26 2.75 -23.27
C LYS A 119 1.45 4.25 -23.50
N LYS A 120 2.59 4.78 -23.07
CA LYS A 120 3.20 5.95 -23.67
C LYS A 120 3.65 5.51 -25.05
N SER A 121 2.77 5.67 -26.02
CA SER A 121 3.19 5.83 -27.41
C SER A 121 4.11 7.05 -27.49
N ASN A 122 5.41 6.85 -27.32
CA ASN A 122 6.44 7.28 -28.27
C ASN A 122 7.86 7.14 -27.73
N THR A 123 8.68 6.59 -28.63
CA THR A 123 10.14 6.74 -28.74
C THR A 123 11.02 5.89 -27.82
N SER A 124 11.56 4.85 -28.44
CA SER A 124 12.73 4.07 -28.07
C SER A 124 13.86 4.93 -27.51
N GLN A 125 14.32 4.63 -26.30
CA GLN A 125 15.71 4.83 -25.89
C GLN A 125 16.15 3.69 -24.98
N GLU A 126 16.97 2.81 -25.52
CA GLU A 126 17.83 1.92 -24.75
C GLU A 126 18.74 2.77 -23.85
N SER A 127 18.70 2.54 -22.54
CA SER A 127 19.71 3.09 -21.62
C SER A 127 20.34 1.96 -20.82
N ILE A 128 21.57 1.65 -21.19
CA ILE A 128 22.51 0.76 -20.52
C ILE A 128 22.67 1.22 -19.06
N LYS A 129 22.23 0.41 -18.09
CA LYS A 129 22.39 0.68 -16.65
C LYS A 129 23.88 0.58 -16.28
N LYS A 130 24.47 1.69 -15.85
CA LYS A 130 25.84 1.77 -15.32
C LYS A 130 25.77 1.59 -13.81
N ASP A 131 26.34 0.50 -13.31
CA ASP A 131 26.37 0.13 -11.89
C ASP A 131 27.21 1.17 -11.11
N ASN A 132 26.58 1.97 -10.25
CA ASN A 132 27.22 3.08 -9.57
C ASN A 132 27.65 2.65 -8.15
N PRO A 133 28.95 2.70 -7.79
CA PRO A 133 29.45 2.16 -6.52
C PRO A 133 28.88 2.84 -5.26
N ARG A 134 28.27 4.02 -5.40
CA ARG A 134 27.53 4.68 -4.31
C ARG A 134 26.27 3.92 -3.93
N ASP A 135 25.57 3.32 -4.88
CA ASP A 135 24.31 2.61 -4.62
C ASP A 135 24.56 1.29 -3.89
N ALA A 136 25.72 0.67 -4.14
CA ALA A 136 26.19 -0.51 -3.40
C ALA A 136 26.49 -0.17 -1.92
N ALA A 137 27.14 0.97 -1.66
CA ALA A 137 27.45 1.40 -0.30
C ALA A 137 26.19 1.76 0.51
N VAL A 138 25.21 2.41 -0.12
CA VAL A 138 23.92 2.74 0.52
C VAL A 138 23.14 1.46 0.84
N ARG A 139 23.17 0.46 -0.04
CA ARG A 139 22.54 -0.84 0.19
C ARG A 139 23.13 -1.59 1.40
N GLU A 140 24.45 -1.54 1.59
CA GLU A 140 25.09 -2.17 2.76
C GLU A 140 24.75 -1.46 4.07
N GLN A 141 24.65 -0.13 4.07
CA GLN A 141 24.24 0.62 5.27
C GLN A 141 22.79 0.31 5.68
N LEU A 142 21.88 0.19 4.71
CA LEU A 142 20.49 -0.15 4.97
C LEU A 142 20.34 -1.58 5.51
N LYS A 143 21.12 -2.55 5.00
CA LYS A 143 21.13 -3.92 5.54
C LYS A 143 21.56 -3.96 7.01
N HIS A 144 22.55 -3.15 7.38
CA HIS A 144 23.03 -3.10 8.76
C HIS A 144 22.00 -2.47 9.73
N LEU A 145 21.21 -1.49 9.27
CA LEU A 145 20.21 -0.81 10.10
C LEU A 145 18.94 -1.64 10.34
N PHE A 146 18.56 -2.48 9.37
CA PHE A 146 17.31 -3.26 9.43
C PHE A 146 17.52 -4.75 9.73
N SER A 147 18.76 -5.18 10.01
CA SER A 147 19.01 -6.55 10.46
C SER A 147 18.58 -6.71 11.93
N PRO A 148 17.78 -7.74 12.26
CA PRO A 148 17.39 -8.01 13.64
C PRO A 148 18.60 -8.44 14.48
N PRO A 149 18.63 -8.15 15.80
CA PRO A 149 19.73 -8.59 16.64
C PRO A 149 19.82 -10.12 16.64
N PRO A 150 21.05 -10.69 16.71
CA PRO A 150 21.23 -12.13 16.71
C PRO A 150 20.54 -12.72 17.95
N ASN A 151 19.53 -13.55 17.72
CA ASN A 151 18.91 -14.37 18.76
C ASN A 151 20.00 -15.19 19.44
N GLY A 152 20.23 -14.89 20.71
CA GLY A 152 21.21 -15.54 21.55
C GLY A 152 20.96 -17.05 21.65
N SER A 153 22.02 -17.79 21.32
CA SER A 153 22.47 -19.01 21.99
C SER A 153 21.41 -20.08 22.31
N ALA A 154 21.45 -21.13 21.49
CA ALA A 154 21.20 -22.49 21.92
C ALA A 154 21.92 -22.81 23.25
N ARG A 155 21.14 -23.18 24.27
CA ARG A 155 21.51 -23.94 25.48
C ARG A 155 20.25 -24.72 25.85
N SER A 156 20.21 -26.01 26.11
CA SER A 156 21.21 -27.07 26.22
C SER A 156 20.44 -28.39 26.18
N ALA A 157 21.05 -29.41 25.59
CA ALA A 157 20.62 -30.81 25.66
C ALA A 157 20.44 -31.28 27.12
N GLY A 158 19.58 -32.29 27.33
CA GLY A 158 19.22 -32.86 28.64
C GLY A 158 20.38 -33.53 29.39
N PRO A 159 20.04 -34.24 30.48
CA PRO A 159 20.23 -35.69 30.40
C PRO A 159 19.14 -36.52 31.09
N SER A 160 19.08 -37.77 30.62
CA SER A 160 18.43 -38.94 31.21
C SER A 160 18.95 -39.27 32.61
N GLY A 161 18.07 -39.79 33.47
CA GLY A 161 18.38 -40.32 34.80
C GLY A 161 17.14 -40.31 35.69
#